data_AF-A0A0Z8SSX0-F1
#
_entry.id   AF-A0A0Z8SSX0-F1
#
_cell.length_a   1.000
_cell.length_b   1.000
_cell.length_c   1.000
_cell.angle_alpha   90.00
_cell.angle_beta   90.00
_cell.angle_gamma   90.00
#
_symmetry.space_group_name_H-M   'P 1'
#
loop_
_entity.id
_entity.type
_entity.pdbx_description
1 polymer ?
#
loop_
_entity_poly.entity_id
_entity_poly.type
_entity_poly.pdbx_seq_one_letter_code
_entity_poly.pdbx_strand_id
1 'polypeptide(L)'
;MKGKFVLVSTIILAVFMIWLGVSQKETMLVHYYPSVTTLSVSEDVTYSDVRQRLEDYSQQTDSVIARRVIEPSTSGGRTFSYDNFSQSPLPRGLEEFQASEKVESALLAKYFIFQGKATVEELRSLLVSIGFDEVQIRKPSTIATLLAFLTQGGQFLAVLVFLITYMALVVIANVRRLRTAGIRLIAGDSRWHLFLLSLQESAKEIALTIPFAVLPAVGLAYLIGLDSYSVYYLVAALVGYHFLLGLIALFFAATFTLGIRTYHFLPLLKGKMPLQGILTIMVMGQMLALLVVSLGVAQTFYYSGIWQEYQAGARQWEKEEDYYSLAWNIAADGHSGLNSPENWYPLLKQALEEAGALFVKSNLNAYLMGSQLEDGTSLDSYHPAGNTLYVSPNYLQIQDVDLSDEALPSLQEGEFQLLLPEKLRPESDTYLHLYQDYINRMVRPANQVSSATIKGKVAYLKDGQKQFIYNHRSGQHVQYLINPILVVLTPSSLGKTSMMAPPSPTE
;
A
#
# COMPACT_ATOMS: atom_id res chain seq x y z
N MET A 1 38.38 3.40 4.95
CA MET A 1 37.23 4.25 4.54
C MET A 1 36.11 3.40 3.97
N LYS A 2 36.36 2.57 2.93
CA LYS A 2 35.40 1.60 2.38
C LYS A 2 34.72 0.72 3.46
N GLY A 3 35.48 0.01 4.29
CA GLY A 3 34.88 -0.84 5.34
C GLY A 3 34.07 -0.10 6.40
N LYS A 4 34.47 1.13 6.76
CA LYS A 4 33.67 1.98 7.68
C LYS A 4 32.34 2.37 7.04
N PHE A 5 32.35 2.69 5.74
CA PHE A 5 31.15 3.00 4.99
C PHE A 5 30.20 1.80 4.94
N VAL A 6 30.70 0.60 4.60
CA VAL A 6 29.89 -0.63 4.55
C VAL A 6 29.22 -0.90 5.90
N LEU A 7 29.93 -0.66 7.01
CA LEU A 7 29.36 -0.80 8.34
C LEU A 7 28.22 0.19 8.58
N VAL A 8 28.47 1.49 8.35
CA VAL A 8 27.48 2.54 8.58
C VAL A 8 26.24 2.37 7.69
N SER A 9 26.43 2.10 6.40
CA SER A 9 25.31 1.90 5.46
C SER A 9 24.49 0.66 5.82
N THR A 10 25.13 -0.42 6.29
CA THR A 10 24.44 -1.61 6.79
C THR A 10 23.63 -1.32 8.05
N ILE A 11 24.18 -0.55 8.99
CA ILE A 11 23.46 -0.15 10.21
C ILE A 11 22.23 0.68 9.85
N ILE A 12 22.37 1.67 8.96
CA ILE A 12 21.25 2.52 8.54
C ILE A 12 20.16 1.67 7.87
N LEU A 13 20.55 0.77 6.96
CA LEU A 13 19.60 -0.13 6.30
C LEU A 13 18.90 -1.06 7.33
N ALA A 14 19.64 -1.57 8.31
CA ALA A 14 19.08 -2.42 9.35
C ALA A 14 18.06 -1.68 10.24
N VAL A 15 18.40 -0.47 10.71
CA VAL A 15 17.49 0.38 11.48
C VAL A 15 16.24 0.71 10.66
N PHE A 16 16.41 1.01 9.38
CA PHE A 16 15.31 1.26 8.46
C PHE A 16 14.38 0.04 8.33
N MET A 17 14.93 -1.15 8.12
CA MET A 17 14.14 -2.39 8.02
C MET A 17 13.42 -2.73 9.32
N ILE A 18 14.03 -2.46 10.47
CA ILE A 18 13.38 -2.62 11.78
C ILE A 18 12.21 -1.63 11.92
N TRP A 19 12.42 -0.36 11.58
CA TRP A 19 11.37 0.65 11.60
C TRP A 19 10.21 0.28 10.66
N LEU A 20 10.50 -0.26 9.48
CA LEU A 20 9.50 -0.76 8.54
C LEU A 20 8.67 -1.90 9.16
N GLY A 21 9.32 -2.86 9.81
CA GLY A 21 8.67 -3.97 10.52
C GLY A 21 7.73 -3.52 11.64
N VAL A 22 8.13 -2.49 12.39
CA VAL A 22 7.30 -1.93 13.47
C VAL A 22 6.13 -1.11 12.91
N SER A 23 6.40 -0.21 11.97
CA SER A 23 5.42 0.75 11.46
C SER A 23 4.36 0.14 10.54
N GLN A 24 4.67 -0.98 9.89
CA GLN A 24 3.78 -1.61 8.91
C GLN A 24 3.39 -3.04 9.31
N LYS A 25 3.47 -3.39 10.60
CA LYS A 25 3.23 -4.74 11.13
C LYS A 25 2.01 -5.42 10.51
N GLU A 26 0.85 -4.78 10.50
CA GLU A 26 -0.38 -5.38 9.97
C GLU A 26 -0.38 -5.53 8.44
N THR A 27 0.08 -4.50 7.72
CA THR A 27 0.21 -4.53 6.26
C THR A 27 1.14 -5.67 5.83
N MET A 28 2.22 -5.86 6.58
CA MET A 28 3.20 -6.91 6.40
C MET A 28 2.61 -8.30 6.57
N LEU A 29 1.84 -8.55 7.64
CA LEU A 29 1.18 -9.84 7.86
C LEU A 29 0.29 -10.24 6.67
N VAL A 30 -0.49 -9.30 6.12
CA VAL A 30 -1.38 -9.55 4.98
C VAL A 30 -0.62 -9.85 3.69
N HIS A 31 0.58 -9.30 3.53
CA HIS A 31 1.42 -9.46 2.34
C HIS A 31 2.37 -10.66 2.41
N TYR A 32 2.80 -11.06 3.60
CA TYR A 32 3.84 -12.06 3.80
C TYR A 32 3.35 -13.48 3.98
N TYR A 33 2.12 -13.67 4.44
CA TYR A 33 1.60 -15.00 4.68
C TYR A 33 0.80 -15.53 3.48
N PRO A 34 1.10 -16.76 3.02
CA PRO A 34 0.25 -17.46 2.09
C PRO A 34 -1.17 -17.55 2.66
N SER A 35 -2.16 -17.24 1.83
CA SER A 35 -3.53 -17.10 2.33
C SER A 35 -4.59 -17.32 1.28
N VAL A 36 -5.77 -17.66 1.77
CA VAL A 36 -6.98 -17.90 1.00
C VAL A 36 -8.08 -16.98 1.53
N THR A 37 -8.64 -16.14 0.66
CA THR A 37 -9.76 -15.26 0.98
C THR A 37 -11.04 -15.88 0.43
N THR A 38 -12.04 -16.06 1.28
CA THR A 38 -13.36 -16.58 0.91
C THR A 38 -14.36 -15.43 0.79
N LEU A 39 -15.12 -15.40 -0.30
CA LEU A 39 -16.06 -14.33 -0.63
C LEU A 39 -17.53 -14.81 -0.64
N SER A 40 -17.74 -16.12 -0.80
CA SER A 40 -19.07 -16.72 -0.70
C SER A 40 -18.99 -18.13 -0.10
N VAL A 41 -20.09 -18.57 0.50
CA VAL A 41 -20.24 -19.88 1.14
C VAL A 41 -21.69 -20.35 1.01
N SER A 42 -21.89 -21.65 0.85
CA SER A 42 -23.22 -22.27 0.79
C SER A 42 -23.97 -22.15 2.13
N GLU A 43 -25.31 -22.03 2.08
CA GLU A 43 -26.17 -21.78 3.26
C GLU A 43 -26.16 -22.89 4.31
N ASP A 44 -25.76 -24.10 3.95
CA ASP A 44 -25.72 -25.28 4.80
C ASP A 44 -24.42 -25.45 5.60
N VAL A 45 -23.40 -24.63 5.32
CA VAL A 45 -22.09 -24.74 5.95
C VAL A 45 -22.09 -24.11 7.34
N THR A 46 -21.72 -24.89 8.37
CA THR A 46 -21.59 -24.39 9.74
C THR A 46 -20.14 -24.16 10.15
N TYR A 47 -19.92 -23.30 11.16
CA TYR A 47 -18.58 -23.10 11.72
C TYR A 47 -17.97 -24.38 12.28
N SER A 48 -18.77 -25.26 12.89
CA SER A 48 -18.30 -26.58 13.34
C SER A 48 -17.74 -27.42 12.20
N ASP A 49 -18.39 -27.42 11.03
CA ASP A 49 -17.92 -28.17 9.86
C ASP A 49 -16.58 -27.64 9.37
N VAL A 50 -16.46 -26.31 9.28
CA VAL A 50 -15.22 -25.63 8.89
C VAL A 50 -14.10 -25.92 9.88
N ARG A 51 -14.38 -25.77 11.18
CA ARG A 51 -13.40 -25.95 12.25
C ARG A 51 -12.84 -27.37 12.26
N GLN A 52 -13.71 -28.38 12.26
CA GLN A 52 -13.28 -29.78 12.27
C GLN A 52 -12.40 -30.11 11.06
N ARG A 53 -12.82 -29.71 9.86
CA ARG A 53 -12.08 -29.97 8.61
C ARG A 53 -10.70 -29.29 8.61
N LEU A 54 -10.62 -28.06 9.12
CA LEU A 54 -9.37 -27.31 9.19
C LEU A 54 -8.43 -27.85 10.28
N GLU A 55 -8.96 -28.30 11.42
CA GLU A 55 -8.19 -28.95 12.49
C GLU A 55 -7.59 -30.28 11.99
N ASP A 56 -8.39 -31.12 11.34
CA ASP A 56 -7.93 -32.39 10.74
C ASP A 56 -6.83 -32.14 9.69
N TYR A 57 -7.04 -31.16 8.80
CA TYR A 57 -6.08 -30.81 7.77
C TYR A 57 -4.79 -30.22 8.33
N SER A 58 -4.90 -29.33 9.34
CA SER A 58 -3.76 -28.77 10.06
C SER A 58 -2.90 -29.86 10.71
N GLN A 59 -3.54 -30.86 11.31
CA GLN A 59 -2.84 -31.98 11.92
C GLN A 59 -2.16 -32.88 10.88
N GLN A 60 -2.84 -33.18 9.76
CA GLN A 60 -2.27 -33.99 8.68
C GLN A 60 -1.06 -33.34 8.01
N THR A 61 -1.08 -32.01 7.88
CA THR A 61 -0.02 -31.25 7.21
C THR A 61 1.04 -30.71 8.16
N ASP A 62 0.87 -30.92 9.48
CA ASP A 62 1.73 -30.35 10.53
C ASP A 62 1.91 -28.83 10.34
N SER A 63 0.77 -28.15 10.17
CA SER A 63 0.70 -26.74 9.79
C SER A 63 -0.11 -25.89 10.74
N VAL A 64 0.36 -24.65 10.97
CA VAL A 64 -0.39 -23.65 11.73
C VAL A 64 -1.29 -22.89 10.76
N ILE A 65 -2.60 -23.09 10.88
CA ILE A 65 -3.62 -22.46 10.04
C ILE A 65 -4.55 -21.66 10.95
N ALA A 66 -4.85 -20.42 10.59
CA ALA A 66 -5.79 -19.61 11.34
C ALA A 66 -6.64 -18.73 10.44
N ARG A 67 -7.85 -18.43 10.89
CA ARG A 67 -8.74 -17.45 10.26
C ARG A 67 -8.54 -16.10 10.94
N ARG A 68 -8.44 -15.03 10.15
CA ARG A 68 -8.42 -13.66 10.68
C ARG A 68 -9.83 -13.22 11.08
N VAL A 69 -9.96 -12.75 12.31
CA VAL A 69 -11.15 -12.14 12.88
C VAL A 69 -10.89 -10.64 13.02
N ILE A 70 -11.89 -9.83 12.69
CA ILE A 70 -11.83 -8.36 12.76
C ILE A 70 -12.98 -7.91 13.64
N GLU A 71 -12.64 -7.31 14.78
CA GLU A 71 -13.62 -6.75 15.70
C GLU A 71 -13.48 -5.23 15.76
N PRO A 72 -14.59 -4.49 15.93
CA PRO A 72 -14.53 -3.07 16.23
C PRO A 72 -13.87 -2.85 17.60
N SER A 73 -12.88 -1.96 17.66
CA SER A 73 -12.25 -1.55 18.91
C SER A 73 -13.14 -0.55 19.64
N THR A 74 -13.14 -0.57 20.98
CA THR A 74 -13.78 0.45 21.82
C THR A 74 -13.21 1.85 21.62
N SER A 75 -12.02 1.97 21.01
CA SER A 75 -11.38 3.24 20.66
C SER A 75 -11.67 3.70 19.22
N GLY A 76 -12.68 3.12 18.56
CA GLY A 76 -13.05 3.48 17.18
C GLY A 76 -12.15 2.89 16.08
N GLY A 77 -11.16 2.08 16.46
CA GLY A 77 -10.30 1.33 15.54
C GLY A 77 -10.83 -0.06 15.20
N ARG A 78 -9.97 -0.90 14.64
CA ARG A 78 -10.22 -2.33 14.42
C ARG A 78 -9.18 -3.13 15.19
N THR A 79 -9.60 -4.19 15.86
CA THR A 79 -8.69 -5.19 16.43
C THR A 79 -8.62 -6.39 15.49
N PHE A 80 -7.40 -6.88 15.28
CA PHE A 80 -7.14 -8.06 14.45
C PHE A 80 -6.68 -9.21 15.32
N SER A 81 -7.47 -10.27 15.33
CA SER A 81 -7.20 -11.49 16.08
C SER A 81 -7.29 -12.69 15.15
N TYR A 82 -6.80 -13.84 15.61
CA TYR A 82 -6.68 -15.04 14.78
C TYR A 82 -7.26 -16.26 15.49
N ASP A 83 -8.25 -16.87 14.87
CA ASP A 83 -8.87 -18.12 15.30
C ASP A 83 -8.03 -19.29 14.80
N ASN A 84 -7.28 -19.90 15.72
CA ASN A 84 -6.29 -20.93 15.45
C ASN A 84 -6.94 -22.32 15.32
N PHE A 85 -6.70 -22.98 14.19
CA PHE A 85 -7.18 -24.35 13.92
C PHE A 85 -6.08 -25.40 14.08
N SER A 86 -4.97 -25.06 14.73
CA SER A 86 -3.84 -25.96 14.92
C SER A 86 -3.55 -26.21 16.39
N GLN A 87 -2.94 -27.37 16.69
CA GLN A 87 -2.48 -27.69 18.05
C GLN A 87 -1.26 -26.85 18.47
N SER A 88 -0.52 -26.32 17.49
CA SER A 88 0.64 -25.47 17.72
C SER A 88 0.19 -24.02 17.96
N PRO A 89 0.90 -23.26 18.82
CA PRO A 89 0.57 -21.87 19.07
C PRO A 89 0.82 -21.02 17.82
N LEU A 90 0.09 -19.90 17.71
CA LEU A 90 0.33 -18.90 16.69
C LEU A 90 1.76 -18.34 16.78
N PRO A 91 2.36 -17.92 15.64
CA PRO A 91 3.62 -17.19 15.65
C PRO A 91 3.63 -16.00 16.61
N ARG A 92 4.78 -15.73 17.21
CA ARG A 92 4.98 -14.59 18.10
C ARG A 92 4.53 -13.28 17.43
N GLY A 93 3.77 -12.48 18.18
CA GLY A 93 3.31 -11.16 17.77
C GLY A 93 1.90 -11.14 17.16
N LEU A 94 1.26 -12.30 17.02
CA LEU A 94 -0.15 -12.43 16.64
C LEU A 94 -1.02 -12.60 17.89
N GLU A 95 -2.20 -11.98 17.86
CA GLU A 95 -3.19 -12.09 18.94
C GLU A 95 -4.15 -13.24 18.63
N GLU A 96 -4.27 -14.18 19.57
CA GLU A 96 -5.20 -15.29 19.46
C GLU A 96 -6.62 -14.81 19.77
N PHE A 97 -7.56 -15.18 18.91
CA PHE A 97 -8.96 -14.84 19.10
C PHE A 97 -9.53 -15.64 20.26
N GLN A 98 -10.05 -14.93 21.26
CA GLN A 98 -10.82 -15.53 22.35
C GLN A 98 -12.28 -15.48 21.92
N ALA A 99 -12.92 -16.64 21.78
CA ALA A 99 -14.30 -16.73 21.33
C ALA A 99 -15.22 -15.91 22.24
N SER A 100 -15.61 -14.72 21.78
CA SER A 100 -16.82 -14.07 22.26
C SER A 100 -18.00 -14.80 21.62
N GLU A 101 -19.11 -14.98 22.34
CA GLU A 101 -20.36 -15.66 21.87
C GLU A 101 -20.93 -15.07 20.55
N LYS A 102 -20.28 -14.09 19.91
CA LYS A 102 -20.78 -13.30 18.78
C LYS A 102 -20.14 -13.59 17.41
N VAL A 103 -19.12 -14.46 17.27
CA VAL A 103 -18.37 -14.61 16.00
C VAL A 103 -18.44 -16.02 15.38
N GLU A 104 -19.35 -16.88 15.83
CA GLU A 104 -19.58 -18.19 15.18
C GLU A 104 -20.16 -18.06 13.76
N SER A 105 -20.81 -16.95 13.42
CA SER A 105 -21.57 -16.78 12.16
C SER A 105 -20.79 -16.20 10.98
N ALA A 106 -19.55 -15.76 11.16
CA ALA A 106 -18.76 -15.08 10.14
C ALA A 106 -17.72 -16.02 9.47
N LEU A 107 -18.18 -16.91 8.59
CA LEU A 107 -17.29 -17.85 7.87
C LEU A 107 -16.45 -17.18 6.78
N LEU A 108 -16.96 -16.09 6.20
CA LEU A 108 -16.26 -15.34 5.15
C LEU A 108 -15.11 -14.53 5.74
N ALA A 109 -13.89 -14.96 5.46
CA ALA A 109 -12.70 -14.37 6.05
C ALA A 109 -11.45 -14.65 5.20
N LYS A 110 -10.32 -14.22 5.74
CA LYS A 110 -9.00 -14.58 5.20
C LYS A 110 -8.38 -15.65 6.09
N TYR A 111 -8.10 -16.80 5.49
CA TYR A 111 -7.46 -17.95 6.11
C TYR A 111 -5.96 -17.93 5.78
N PHE A 112 -5.12 -17.98 6.80
CA PHE A 112 -3.67 -17.87 6.69
C PHE A 112 -2.99 -19.20 7.00
N ILE A 113 -1.94 -19.49 6.25
CA ILE A 113 -0.98 -20.56 6.55
C ILE A 113 0.24 -19.90 7.17
N PHE A 114 0.39 -20.04 8.48
CA PHE A 114 1.47 -19.41 9.23
C PHE A 114 2.75 -20.25 9.23
N GLN A 115 2.63 -21.58 9.34
CA GLN A 115 3.76 -22.51 9.40
C GLN A 115 3.39 -23.89 8.83
N GLY A 116 4.40 -24.73 8.57
CA GLY A 116 4.25 -26.14 8.18
C GLY A 116 4.22 -26.40 6.68
N LYS A 117 3.64 -27.53 6.27
CA LYS A 117 3.70 -28.04 4.89
C LYS A 117 2.46 -27.77 4.04
N ALA A 118 1.38 -27.28 4.63
CA ALA A 118 0.16 -26.95 3.91
C ALA A 118 0.44 -25.97 2.76
N THR A 119 -0.10 -26.25 1.58
CA THR A 119 -0.04 -25.33 0.44
C THR A 119 -1.33 -24.52 0.31
N VAL A 120 -1.23 -23.36 -0.36
CA VAL A 120 -2.39 -22.49 -0.62
C VAL A 120 -3.39 -23.17 -1.56
N GLU A 121 -2.91 -23.98 -2.49
CA GLU A 121 -3.75 -24.80 -3.38
C GLU A 121 -4.58 -25.80 -2.61
N GLU A 122 -3.94 -26.58 -1.73
CA GLU A 122 -4.62 -27.59 -0.93
C GLU A 122 -5.62 -26.96 0.04
N LEU A 123 -5.26 -25.85 0.68
CA LEU A 123 -6.19 -25.10 1.54
C LEU A 123 -7.37 -24.54 0.75
N ARG A 124 -7.15 -24.02 -0.46
CA ARG A 124 -8.24 -23.58 -1.35
C ARG A 124 -9.15 -24.76 -1.69
N SER A 125 -8.59 -25.89 -2.12
CA SER A 125 -9.36 -27.08 -2.48
C SER A 125 -10.17 -27.62 -1.30
N LEU A 126 -9.60 -27.57 -0.09
CA LEU A 126 -10.31 -27.93 1.13
C LEU A 126 -11.50 -27.01 1.39
N LEU A 127 -11.31 -25.68 1.36
CA LEU A 127 -12.42 -24.72 1.54
C LEU A 127 -13.49 -24.90 0.46
N VAL A 128 -13.11 -25.08 -0.80
CA VAL A 128 -14.09 -25.37 -1.87
C VAL A 128 -14.86 -26.66 -1.59
N SER A 129 -14.19 -27.71 -1.10
CA SER A 129 -14.85 -28.97 -0.73
C SER A 129 -15.79 -28.88 0.47
N ILE A 130 -15.63 -27.85 1.31
CA ILE A 130 -16.49 -27.57 2.45
C ILE A 130 -17.77 -26.83 2.01
N GLY A 131 -17.73 -26.13 0.86
CA GLY A 131 -18.88 -25.38 0.34
C GLY A 131 -18.60 -23.88 0.09
N PHE A 132 -17.34 -23.46 0.03
CA PHE A 132 -16.97 -22.09 -0.37
C PHE A 132 -16.80 -21.99 -1.90
N ASP A 133 -17.56 -21.11 -2.57
CA ASP A 133 -17.56 -21.05 -4.05
C ASP A 133 -16.54 -20.03 -4.59
N GLU A 134 -16.57 -18.80 -4.09
CA GLU A 134 -15.66 -17.73 -4.52
C GLU A 134 -14.46 -17.62 -3.59
N VAL A 135 -13.33 -18.15 -4.07
CA VAL A 135 -12.12 -18.25 -3.28
C VAL A 135 -10.91 -17.68 -4.03
N GLN A 136 -10.27 -16.67 -3.44
CA GLN A 136 -9.07 -16.04 -3.97
C GLN A 136 -7.82 -16.47 -3.22
N ILE A 137 -6.73 -16.73 -3.95
CA ILE A 137 -5.46 -17.15 -3.35
C ILE A 137 -4.44 -16.03 -3.39
N ARG A 138 -3.58 -15.98 -2.37
CA ARG A 138 -2.39 -15.13 -2.35
C ARG A 138 -1.14 -15.94 -2.03
N LYS A 139 -0.16 -15.81 -2.91
CA LYS A 139 1.18 -16.39 -2.78
C LYS A 139 2.23 -15.30 -2.71
N PRO A 140 2.79 -15.02 -1.52
CA PRO A 140 3.90 -14.09 -1.40
C PRO A 140 5.12 -14.62 -2.17
N SER A 141 5.87 -13.71 -2.80
CA SER A 141 7.20 -13.99 -3.34
C SER A 141 8.20 -13.12 -2.59
N THR A 142 9.17 -13.72 -1.91
CA THR A 142 10.17 -12.97 -1.11
C THR A 142 10.83 -11.87 -1.94
N ILE A 143 11.24 -12.18 -3.18
CA ILE A 143 11.93 -11.23 -4.06
C ILE A 143 10.97 -10.13 -4.50
N ALA A 144 9.78 -10.47 -4.99
CA ALA A 144 8.81 -9.48 -5.47
C ALA A 144 8.38 -8.54 -4.34
N THR A 145 8.19 -9.10 -3.14
CA THR A 145 7.82 -8.35 -1.96
C THR A 145 8.96 -7.45 -1.49
N LEU A 146 10.21 -7.94 -1.41
CA LEU A 146 11.37 -7.10 -1.10
C LEU A 146 11.55 -5.97 -2.12
N LEU A 147 11.38 -6.27 -3.41
CA LEU A 147 11.40 -5.24 -4.45
C LEU A 147 10.28 -4.23 -4.23
N ALA A 148 9.04 -4.67 -4.01
CA ALA A 148 7.93 -3.76 -3.78
C ALA A 148 8.23 -2.80 -2.63
N PHE A 149 8.77 -3.27 -1.50
CA PHE A 149 9.18 -2.39 -0.41
C PHE A 149 10.34 -1.47 -0.80
N LEU A 150 11.47 -2.02 -1.24
CA LEU A 150 12.68 -1.24 -1.53
C LEU A 150 12.52 -0.29 -2.72
N THR A 151 11.58 -0.54 -3.63
CA THR A 151 11.30 0.30 -4.80
C THR A 151 10.23 1.36 -4.55
N GLN A 152 9.51 1.29 -3.43
CA GLN A 152 8.48 2.27 -3.09
C GLN A 152 9.09 3.54 -2.50
N GLY A 153 8.82 4.67 -3.16
CA GLY A 153 9.19 6.00 -2.72
C GLY A 153 10.70 6.25 -2.61
N GLY A 154 11.11 6.99 -1.56
CA GLY A 154 12.51 7.41 -1.36
C GLY A 154 13.47 6.30 -0.92
N GLN A 155 12.97 5.11 -0.59
CA GLN A 155 13.76 3.97 -0.09
C GLN A 155 14.72 3.46 -1.17
N PHE A 156 14.24 3.39 -2.41
CA PHE A 156 15.02 3.02 -3.58
C PHE A 156 16.23 3.93 -3.75
N LEU A 157 15.97 5.24 -3.64
CA LEU A 157 16.98 6.26 -3.79
C LEU A 157 18.06 6.14 -2.70
N ALA A 158 17.66 5.86 -1.46
CA ALA A 158 18.60 5.66 -0.36
C ALA A 158 19.53 4.47 -0.60
N VAL A 159 18.98 3.31 -1.00
CA VAL A 159 19.78 2.13 -1.36
C VAL A 159 20.69 2.43 -2.54
N LEU A 160 20.17 3.08 -3.59
CA LEU A 160 20.94 3.46 -4.77
C LEU A 160 22.12 4.39 -4.43
N VAL A 161 21.91 5.39 -3.57
CA VAL A 161 22.97 6.27 -3.07
C VAL A 161 24.04 5.47 -2.34
N PHE A 162 23.66 4.50 -1.52
CA PHE A 162 24.64 3.64 -0.84
C PHE A 162 25.46 2.80 -1.82
N LEU A 163 24.82 2.23 -2.85
CA LEU A 163 25.50 1.42 -3.87
C LEU A 163 26.47 2.27 -4.71
N ILE A 164 26.07 3.47 -5.14
CA ILE A 164 26.92 4.39 -5.91
C ILE A 164 28.10 4.87 -5.06
N THR A 165 27.86 5.20 -3.78
CA THR A 165 28.92 5.62 -2.86
C THR A 165 29.93 4.49 -2.65
N TYR A 166 29.45 3.25 -2.46
CA TYR A 166 30.33 2.10 -2.35
C TYR A 166 31.13 1.88 -3.64
N MET A 167 30.49 1.96 -4.80
CA MET A 167 31.16 1.90 -6.11
C MET A 167 32.30 2.92 -6.20
N ALA A 168 32.05 4.18 -5.85
CA ALA A 168 33.07 5.22 -5.87
C ALA A 168 34.25 4.88 -4.93
N LEU A 169 33.97 4.37 -3.73
CA LEU A 169 35.00 3.95 -2.78
C LEU A 169 35.81 2.75 -3.28
N VAL A 170 35.19 1.79 -3.97
CA VAL A 170 35.88 0.65 -4.60
C VAL A 170 36.80 1.14 -5.72
N VAL A 171 36.33 2.03 -6.58
CA VAL A 171 37.15 2.65 -7.64
C VAL A 171 38.35 3.37 -7.03
N ILE A 172 38.13 4.26 -6.05
CA ILE A 172 39.20 4.99 -5.36
C ILE A 172 40.22 4.02 -4.73
N ALA A 173 39.75 2.94 -4.10
CA ALA A 173 40.62 1.93 -3.50
C ALA A 173 41.48 1.23 -4.54
N ASN A 174 40.89 0.83 -5.68
CA ASN A 174 41.60 0.19 -6.79
C ASN A 174 42.64 1.14 -7.41
N VAL A 175 42.27 2.42 -7.62
CA VAL A 175 43.19 3.46 -8.10
C VAL A 175 44.41 3.60 -7.19
N ARG A 176 44.21 3.69 -5.88
CA ARG A 176 45.32 3.81 -4.90
C ARG A 176 46.24 2.60 -4.93
N ARG A 177 45.73 1.41 -5.26
CA ARG A 177 46.49 0.16 -5.32
C ARG A 177 47.23 -0.05 -6.63
N LEU A 178 46.95 0.75 -7.66
CA LEU A 178 47.51 0.54 -8.99
C LEU A 178 49.03 0.50 -9.00
N ARG A 179 49.68 1.43 -8.27
CA ARG A 179 51.15 1.47 -8.17
C ARG A 179 51.70 0.19 -7.53
N THR A 180 51.08 -0.27 -6.44
CA THR A 180 51.48 -1.49 -5.74
C THR A 180 51.21 -2.75 -6.57
N ALA A 181 50.08 -2.81 -7.27
CA ALA A 181 49.74 -3.89 -8.19
C ALA A 181 50.72 -3.96 -9.37
N GLY A 182 51.15 -2.80 -9.90
CA GLY A 182 52.19 -2.71 -10.92
C GLY A 182 53.53 -3.25 -10.44
N ILE A 183 53.98 -2.86 -9.23
CA ILE A 183 55.22 -3.39 -8.62
C ILE A 183 55.15 -4.91 -8.43
N ARG A 184 54.02 -5.43 -7.93
CA ARG A 184 53.83 -6.88 -7.72
C ARG A 184 53.84 -7.68 -9.01
N LEU A 185 53.22 -7.16 -10.07
CA LEU A 185 53.25 -7.76 -11.39
C LEU A 185 54.69 -7.87 -11.95
N ILE A 186 55.55 -6.90 -11.64
CA ILE A 186 56.98 -6.92 -11.99
C ILE A 186 57.74 -7.96 -11.18
N ALA A 187 57.39 -8.07 -9.90
CA ALA A 187 57.95 -9.08 -9.01
C ALA A 187 57.51 -10.52 -9.35
N GLY A 188 56.65 -10.71 -10.36
CA GLY A 188 56.22 -12.02 -10.86
C GLY A 188 54.83 -12.46 -10.41
N ASP A 189 54.07 -11.64 -9.68
CA ASP A 189 52.71 -12.00 -9.27
C ASP A 189 51.79 -12.16 -10.48
N SER A 190 50.99 -13.23 -10.47
CA SER A 190 49.98 -13.44 -11.51
C SER A 190 48.83 -12.44 -11.37
N ARG A 191 48.22 -12.08 -12.52
CA ARG A 191 47.04 -11.19 -12.55
C ARG A 191 45.85 -11.77 -11.78
N TRP A 192 45.70 -13.10 -11.79
CA TRP A 192 44.70 -13.81 -11.00
C TRP A 192 44.93 -13.64 -9.50
N HIS A 193 46.18 -13.65 -9.05
CA HIS A 193 46.51 -13.38 -7.65
C HIS A 193 46.09 -11.96 -7.25
N LEU A 194 46.35 -10.95 -8.10
CA LEU A 194 45.95 -9.56 -7.86
C LEU A 194 44.42 -9.38 -7.83
N PHE A 195 43.70 -10.06 -8.72
CA PHE A 195 42.23 -10.09 -8.71
C PHE A 195 41.70 -10.67 -7.40
N LEU A 196 42.17 -11.85 -7.01
CA LEU A 196 41.75 -12.54 -5.79
C LEU A 196 42.08 -11.74 -4.53
N LEU A 197 43.23 -11.08 -4.50
CA LEU A 197 43.61 -10.20 -3.40
C LEU A 197 42.61 -9.04 -3.23
N SER A 198 42.22 -8.38 -4.33
CA SER A 198 41.24 -7.29 -4.29
C SER A 198 39.86 -7.76 -3.84
N LEU A 199 39.43 -8.94 -4.30
CA LEU A 199 38.17 -9.55 -3.91
C LEU A 199 38.19 -9.96 -2.43
N GLN A 200 39.28 -10.59 -1.96
CA GLN A 200 39.42 -11.04 -0.59
C GLN A 200 39.37 -9.87 0.39
N GLU A 201 40.03 -8.76 0.08
CA GLU A 201 39.97 -7.57 0.94
C GLU A 201 38.56 -6.98 1.00
N SER A 202 37.86 -6.92 -0.14
CA SER A 202 36.46 -6.46 -0.15
C SER A 202 35.54 -7.43 0.60
N ALA A 203 35.75 -8.74 0.44
CA ALA A 203 35.01 -9.77 1.16
C ALA A 203 35.26 -9.71 2.68
N LYS A 204 36.49 -9.45 3.12
CA LYS A 204 36.80 -9.23 4.54
C LYS A 204 36.06 -8.02 5.11
N GLU A 205 36.03 -6.91 4.38
CA GLU A 205 35.32 -5.71 4.81
C GLU A 205 33.80 -5.94 4.92
N ILE A 206 33.20 -6.68 3.97
CA ILE A 206 31.78 -7.07 3.99
C ILE A 206 31.50 -8.13 5.08
N ALA A 207 32.40 -9.08 5.31
CA ALA A 207 32.20 -10.10 6.33
C ALA A 207 32.28 -9.51 7.75
N LEU A 208 33.15 -8.51 7.95
CA LEU A 208 33.31 -7.85 9.24
C LEU A 208 32.03 -7.12 9.67
N THR A 209 31.14 -6.70 8.75
CA THR A 209 29.90 -6.02 9.13
C THR A 209 28.84 -6.95 9.69
N ILE A 210 28.93 -8.26 9.45
CA ILE A 210 27.98 -9.24 9.97
C ILE A 210 27.91 -9.21 11.51
N PRO A 211 29.02 -9.39 12.26
CA PRO A 211 28.96 -9.36 13.72
C PRO A 211 28.64 -7.97 14.32
N PHE A 212 28.95 -6.88 13.61
CA PHE A 212 28.80 -5.53 14.15
C PHE A 212 27.52 -4.80 13.73
N ALA A 213 26.80 -5.29 12.72
CA ALA A 213 25.56 -4.67 12.25
C ALA A 213 24.42 -5.68 12.11
N VAL A 214 24.65 -6.83 11.46
CA VAL A 214 23.59 -7.80 11.20
C VAL A 214 23.15 -8.52 12.47
N LEU A 215 24.09 -9.09 13.25
CA LEU A 215 23.73 -9.79 14.48
C LEU A 215 23.05 -8.88 15.53
N PRO A 216 23.56 -7.65 15.80
CA PRO A 216 22.88 -6.72 16.70
C PRO A 216 21.49 -6.32 16.20
N ALA A 217 21.30 -6.12 14.90
CA ALA A 217 19.99 -5.78 14.33
C ALA A 217 18.98 -6.91 14.50
N VAL A 218 19.38 -8.16 14.25
CA VAL A 218 18.52 -9.34 14.48
C VAL A 218 18.22 -9.49 15.97
N GLY A 219 19.21 -9.31 16.84
CA GLY A 219 19.00 -9.31 18.29
C GLY A 219 18.00 -8.24 18.74
N LEU A 220 18.16 -7.01 18.24
CA LEU A 220 17.24 -5.90 18.52
C LEU A 220 15.82 -6.19 18.02
N ALA A 221 15.69 -6.74 16.81
CA ALA A 221 14.40 -7.14 16.23
C ALA A 221 13.66 -8.14 17.14
N TYR A 222 14.37 -9.12 17.71
CA TYR A 222 13.78 -10.03 18.69
C TYR A 222 13.43 -9.36 20.02
N LEU A 223 14.27 -8.43 20.51
CA LEU A 223 14.04 -7.72 21.77
C LEU A 223 12.80 -6.82 21.73
N ILE A 224 12.53 -6.17 20.60
CA ILE A 224 11.34 -5.33 20.42
C ILE A 224 10.09 -6.14 20.04
N GLY A 225 10.20 -7.46 19.91
CA GLY A 225 9.07 -8.34 19.65
C GLY A 225 8.58 -8.35 18.19
N LEU A 226 9.46 -8.13 17.21
CA LEU A 226 9.08 -8.34 15.80
C LEU A 226 8.69 -9.80 15.54
N ASP A 227 7.70 -9.99 14.67
CA ASP A 227 7.27 -11.31 14.23
C ASP A 227 8.35 -12.00 13.38
N SER A 228 8.22 -13.32 13.23
CA SER A 228 9.23 -14.14 12.55
C SER A 228 9.45 -13.76 11.07
N TYR A 229 8.40 -13.30 10.38
CA TYR A 229 8.51 -12.90 8.98
C TYR A 229 9.17 -11.52 8.84
N SER A 230 8.83 -10.56 9.70
CA SER A 230 9.56 -9.28 9.75
C SER A 230 11.06 -9.48 9.96
N VAL A 231 11.44 -10.40 10.85
CA VAL A 231 12.86 -10.78 11.04
C VAL A 231 13.44 -11.44 9.79
N TYR A 232 12.70 -12.35 9.15
CA TYR A 232 13.13 -12.97 7.89
C TYR A 232 13.39 -11.94 6.79
N TYR A 233 12.48 -10.97 6.58
CA TYR A 233 12.64 -9.93 5.57
C TYR A 233 13.77 -8.95 5.91
N LEU A 234 13.98 -8.62 7.19
CA LEU A 234 15.18 -7.90 7.65
C LEU A 234 16.46 -8.64 7.21
N VAL A 235 16.56 -9.93 7.52
CA VAL A 235 17.74 -10.74 7.14
C VAL A 235 17.88 -10.82 5.63
N ALA A 236 16.79 -11.08 4.91
CA ALA A 236 16.81 -11.20 3.45
C ALA A 236 17.23 -9.89 2.76
N ALA A 237 16.75 -8.74 3.24
CA ALA A 237 17.16 -7.43 2.75
C ALA A 237 18.65 -7.16 3.01
N LEU A 238 19.14 -7.48 4.21
CA LEU A 238 20.56 -7.33 4.54
C LEU A 238 21.44 -8.26 3.70
N VAL A 239 21.06 -9.53 3.53
CA VAL A 239 21.79 -10.47 2.66
C VAL A 239 21.79 -9.98 1.22
N GLY A 240 20.64 -9.55 0.69
CA GLY A 240 20.53 -8.98 -0.65
C GLY A 240 21.43 -7.76 -0.84
N TYR A 241 21.48 -6.86 0.14
CA TYR A 241 22.37 -5.71 0.12
C TYR A 241 23.85 -6.12 0.10
N HIS A 242 24.30 -7.03 0.97
CA HIS A 242 25.69 -7.50 0.98
C HIS A 242 26.05 -8.23 -0.31
N PHE A 243 25.10 -8.97 -0.89
CA PHE A 243 25.27 -9.61 -2.19
C PHE A 243 25.51 -8.57 -3.30
N LEU A 244 24.72 -7.49 -3.35
CA LEU A 244 24.92 -6.40 -4.31
C LEU A 244 26.28 -5.71 -4.13
N LEU A 245 26.71 -5.46 -2.89
CA LEU A 245 28.06 -4.95 -2.62
C LEU A 245 29.15 -5.91 -3.12
N GLY A 246 28.94 -7.21 -2.94
CA GLY A 246 29.82 -8.26 -3.46
C GLY A 246 29.91 -8.24 -4.99
N LEU A 247 28.78 -8.10 -5.69
CA LEU A 247 28.74 -7.98 -7.15
C LEU A 247 29.47 -6.74 -7.65
N ILE A 248 29.30 -5.59 -6.99
CA ILE A 248 30.04 -4.36 -7.32
C ILE A 248 31.54 -4.59 -7.13
N ALA A 249 31.95 -5.17 -6.00
CA ALA A 249 33.36 -5.45 -5.75
C ALA A 249 33.95 -6.41 -6.78
N LEU A 250 33.21 -7.46 -7.17
CA LEU A 250 33.59 -8.43 -8.19
C LEU A 250 33.78 -7.74 -9.56
N PHE A 251 32.79 -6.94 -9.98
CA PHE A 251 32.83 -6.20 -11.24
C PHE A 251 34.05 -5.28 -11.30
N PHE A 252 34.30 -4.48 -10.25
CA PHE A 252 35.42 -3.57 -10.24
C PHE A 252 36.79 -4.24 -10.07
N ALA A 253 36.86 -5.37 -9.38
CA ALA A 253 38.08 -6.19 -9.35
C ALA A 253 38.41 -6.75 -10.75
N ALA A 254 37.39 -7.20 -11.49
CA ALA A 254 37.54 -7.72 -12.84
C ALA A 254 37.98 -6.61 -13.80
N THR A 255 37.29 -5.45 -13.80
CA THR A 255 37.65 -4.31 -14.66
C THR A 255 39.03 -3.74 -14.33
N PHE A 256 39.43 -3.69 -13.05
CA PHE A 256 40.77 -3.29 -12.65
C PHE A 256 41.85 -4.23 -13.21
N THR A 257 41.63 -5.54 -13.09
CA THR A 257 42.58 -6.56 -13.56
C THR A 257 42.68 -6.58 -15.08
N LEU A 258 41.56 -6.42 -15.78
CA LEU A 258 41.52 -6.26 -17.24
C LEU A 258 42.18 -4.94 -17.68
N GLY A 259 41.97 -3.85 -16.94
CA GLY A 259 42.61 -2.57 -17.22
C GLY A 259 44.13 -2.69 -17.24
N ILE A 260 44.73 -3.40 -16.28
CA ILE A 260 46.19 -3.64 -16.25
C ILE A 260 46.70 -4.38 -17.50
N ARG A 261 45.87 -5.18 -18.17
CA ARG A 261 46.24 -5.88 -19.42
C ARG A 261 46.50 -4.92 -20.59
N THR A 262 45.77 -3.81 -20.65
CA THR A 262 45.63 -2.99 -21.86
C THR A 262 46.64 -1.83 -21.90
N TYR A 263 47.19 -1.40 -20.76
CA TYR A 263 48.07 -0.22 -20.70
C TYR A 263 49.55 -0.57 -20.74
N HIS A 264 50.33 0.20 -21.50
CA HIS A 264 51.78 0.11 -21.51
C HIS A 264 52.34 0.33 -20.09
N PHE A 265 53.39 -0.43 -19.78
CA PHE A 265 53.94 -0.68 -18.46
C PHE A 265 54.61 0.54 -17.77
N LEU A 266 55.17 1.47 -18.54
CA LEU A 266 55.92 2.63 -18.01
C LEU A 266 55.06 3.68 -17.28
N PRO A 267 53.85 4.05 -17.78
CA PRO A 267 52.89 4.89 -17.06
C PRO A 267 52.41 4.29 -15.73
N LEU A 268 52.17 2.97 -15.69
CA LEU A 268 51.74 2.22 -14.50
C LEU A 268 52.73 2.36 -13.33
N LEU A 269 54.04 2.25 -13.60
CA LEU A 269 55.13 2.44 -12.64
C LEU A 269 55.22 3.86 -12.06
N LYS A 270 54.86 4.87 -12.86
CA LYS A 270 54.81 6.27 -12.44
C LYS A 270 53.49 6.64 -11.73
N GLY A 271 52.59 5.68 -11.53
CA GLY A 271 51.24 5.93 -11.00
C GLY A 271 50.36 6.76 -11.94
N LYS A 272 50.79 6.95 -13.20
CA LYS A 272 50.05 7.70 -14.21
C LYS A 272 49.07 6.72 -14.84
N MET A 273 47.84 6.76 -14.36
CA MET A 273 46.74 6.09 -15.02
C MET A 273 46.52 6.66 -16.43
N PRO A 274 45.92 5.87 -17.34
CA PRO A 274 45.30 6.38 -18.55
C PRO A 274 44.22 7.39 -18.15
N LEU A 275 44.59 8.66 -18.14
CA LEU A 275 43.79 9.77 -17.60
C LEU A 275 42.37 9.75 -18.17
N GLN A 276 42.25 9.45 -19.46
CA GLN A 276 40.98 9.40 -20.18
C GLN A 276 39.99 8.39 -19.58
N GLY A 277 40.40 7.17 -19.24
CA GLY A 277 39.48 6.13 -18.74
C GLY A 277 38.89 6.44 -17.36
N ILE A 278 39.69 6.94 -16.43
CA ILE A 278 39.20 7.37 -15.11
C ILE A 278 38.43 8.67 -15.22
N LEU A 279 38.84 9.60 -16.08
CA LEU A 279 38.08 10.81 -16.32
C LEU A 279 36.69 10.47 -16.86
N THR A 280 36.57 9.53 -17.81
CA THR A 280 35.26 9.05 -18.30
C THR A 280 34.44 8.38 -17.20
N ILE A 281 35.02 7.47 -16.41
CA ILE A 281 34.30 6.82 -15.29
C ILE A 281 33.88 7.86 -14.23
N MET A 282 34.73 8.84 -13.94
CA MET A 282 34.48 9.91 -12.98
C MET A 282 33.35 10.82 -13.47
N VAL A 283 33.41 11.28 -14.72
CA VAL A 283 32.39 12.13 -15.33
C VAL A 283 31.06 11.38 -15.42
N MET A 284 31.08 10.10 -15.79
CA MET A 284 29.87 9.25 -15.82
C MET A 284 29.29 9.05 -14.41
N GLY A 285 30.14 8.83 -13.40
CA GLY A 285 29.72 8.76 -12.00
C GLY A 285 29.15 10.07 -11.46
N GLN A 286 29.71 11.22 -11.87
CA GLN A 286 29.19 12.55 -11.54
C GLN A 286 27.84 12.82 -12.21
N MET A 287 27.68 12.46 -13.49
CA MET A 287 26.38 12.54 -14.18
C MET A 287 25.32 11.68 -13.48
N LEU A 288 25.68 10.45 -13.11
CA LEU A 288 24.78 9.55 -12.36
C LEU A 288 24.41 10.15 -10.99
N ALA A 289 25.38 10.71 -10.27
CA ALA A 289 25.12 11.37 -8.99
C ALA A 289 24.18 12.58 -9.13
N LEU A 290 24.38 13.41 -10.16
CA LEU A 290 23.51 14.55 -10.45
C LEU A 290 22.08 14.07 -10.76
N LEU A 291 21.92 13.03 -11.57
CA LEU A 291 20.61 12.43 -11.87
C LEU A 291 19.92 11.93 -10.59
N VAL A 292 20.64 11.24 -9.71
CA VAL A 292 20.11 10.74 -8.43
C VAL A 292 19.67 11.89 -7.52
N VAL A 293 20.47 12.96 -7.42
CA VAL A 293 20.11 14.15 -6.64
C VAL A 293 18.89 14.84 -7.24
N SER A 294 18.83 15.01 -8.57
CA SER A 294 17.69 15.60 -9.26
C SER A 294 16.40 14.80 -9.03
N LEU A 295 16.46 13.47 -9.13
CA LEU A 295 15.33 12.59 -8.81
C LEU A 295 14.90 12.73 -7.34
N GLY A 296 15.85 12.83 -6.41
CA GLY A 296 15.57 13.05 -4.99
C GLY A 296 14.87 14.37 -4.71
N VAL A 297 15.31 15.45 -5.34
CA VAL A 297 14.65 16.76 -5.26
C VAL A 297 13.24 16.69 -5.83
N ALA A 298 13.06 16.08 -7.00
CA ALA A 298 11.74 15.92 -7.62
C ALA A 298 10.77 15.11 -6.73
N GLN A 299 11.23 13.98 -6.17
CA GLN A 299 10.44 13.19 -5.21
C GLN A 299 10.11 14.00 -3.95
N THR A 300 11.06 14.79 -3.44
CA THR A 300 10.83 15.62 -2.24
C THR A 300 9.72 16.65 -2.49
N PHE A 301 9.72 17.32 -3.65
CA PHE A 301 8.64 18.24 -4.01
C PHE A 301 7.29 17.51 -4.13
N TYR A 302 7.27 16.35 -4.78
CA TYR A 302 6.06 15.54 -4.91
C TYR A 302 5.49 15.12 -3.55
N TYR A 303 6.31 14.51 -2.69
CA TYR A 303 5.87 14.07 -1.35
C TYR A 303 5.60 15.23 -0.39
N SER A 304 6.24 16.39 -0.58
CA SER A 304 5.90 17.60 0.17
C SER A 304 4.47 18.07 -0.14
N GLY A 305 4.01 17.96 -1.40
CA GLY A 305 2.62 18.26 -1.75
C GLY A 305 1.64 17.30 -1.09
N ILE A 306 1.92 15.99 -1.17
CA ILE A 306 1.14 14.95 -0.48
C ILE A 306 1.09 15.19 1.03
N TRP A 307 2.21 15.56 1.64
CA TRP A 307 2.29 15.85 3.06
C TRP A 307 1.44 17.06 3.45
N GLN A 308 1.38 18.10 2.62
CA GLN A 308 0.50 19.24 2.84
C GLN A 308 -0.98 18.85 2.77
N GLU A 309 -1.37 18.03 1.80
CA GLU A 309 -2.73 17.48 1.70
C GLU A 309 -3.09 16.65 2.95
N TYR A 310 -2.18 15.79 3.43
CA TYR A 310 -2.40 15.04 4.66
C TYR A 310 -2.53 15.93 5.89
N GLN A 311 -1.71 16.98 6.02
CA GLN A 311 -1.86 17.93 7.11
C GLN A 311 -3.19 18.68 7.06
N ALA A 312 -3.64 19.07 5.87
CA ALA A 312 -4.92 19.74 5.70
C ALA A 312 -6.08 18.80 6.10
N GLY A 313 -6.05 17.56 5.62
CA GLY A 313 -7.04 16.54 5.99
C GLY A 313 -7.02 16.20 7.48
N ALA A 314 -5.84 16.07 8.09
CA ALA A 314 -5.70 15.81 9.52
C ALA A 314 -6.33 16.92 10.37
N ARG A 315 -6.08 18.20 10.03
CA ARG A 315 -6.71 19.34 10.71
C ARG A 315 -8.22 19.39 10.54
N GLN A 316 -8.76 18.83 9.46
CA GLN A 316 -10.21 18.74 9.28
C GLN A 316 -10.79 17.61 10.12
N TRP A 317 -10.15 16.44 10.14
CA TRP A 317 -10.53 15.34 11.04
C TRP A 317 -10.45 15.73 12.53
N GLU A 318 -9.50 16.58 12.93
CA GLU A 318 -9.43 17.14 14.30
C GLU A 318 -10.65 17.98 14.70
N LYS A 319 -11.42 18.51 13.74
CA LYS A 319 -12.68 19.21 14.06
C LYS A 319 -13.84 18.26 14.28
N GLU A 320 -13.66 17.00 13.88
CA GLU A 320 -14.71 15.99 13.74
C GLU A 320 -14.26 14.66 14.37
N GLU A 321 -13.56 14.75 15.52
CA GLU A 321 -12.92 13.60 16.18
C GLU A 321 -13.90 12.46 16.55
N ASP A 322 -15.17 12.81 16.77
CA ASP A 322 -16.23 11.85 17.11
C ASP A 322 -16.87 11.17 15.89
N TYR A 323 -16.42 11.46 14.67
CA TYR A 323 -16.97 10.88 13.44
C TYR A 323 -16.29 9.55 13.09
N TYR A 324 -17.12 8.57 12.74
CA TYR A 324 -16.68 7.24 12.32
C TYR A 324 -17.22 6.90 10.93
N SER A 325 -16.38 6.27 10.11
CA SER A 325 -16.82 5.75 8.81
C SER A 325 -17.37 4.34 8.97
N LEU A 326 -18.55 4.09 8.37
CA LEU A 326 -19.14 2.77 8.27
C LEU A 326 -18.70 2.11 6.96
N ALA A 327 -18.20 0.89 7.04
CA ALA A 327 -17.80 0.08 5.89
C ALA A 327 -18.22 -1.38 6.08
N TRP A 328 -18.49 -2.08 4.97
CA TRP A 328 -18.78 -3.50 5.02
C TRP A 328 -17.54 -4.30 5.43
N ASN A 329 -17.74 -5.29 6.30
CA ASN A 329 -16.76 -6.32 6.58
C ASN A 329 -17.05 -7.51 5.64
N ILE A 330 -16.01 -8.15 5.09
CA ILE A 330 -16.14 -9.40 4.31
C ILE A 330 -16.92 -10.46 5.11
N ALA A 331 -16.74 -10.47 6.44
CA ALA A 331 -17.46 -11.34 7.36
C ALA A 331 -18.99 -11.06 7.46
N ALA A 332 -19.44 -9.86 7.09
CA ALA A 332 -20.86 -9.49 7.18
C ALA A 332 -21.71 -10.04 6.03
N ASP A 333 -21.08 -10.39 4.90
CA ASP A 333 -21.78 -10.74 3.65
C ASP A 333 -22.30 -12.21 3.62
N GLY A 334 -21.85 -13.07 4.53
CA GLY A 334 -22.10 -14.51 4.42
C GLY A 334 -23.54 -14.96 4.64
N HIS A 335 -24.19 -14.50 5.71
CA HIS A 335 -25.54 -15.00 6.10
C HIS A 335 -26.38 -13.97 6.86
N SER A 336 -25.87 -12.78 7.12
CA SER A 336 -26.52 -11.82 8.04
C SER A 336 -27.73 -11.11 7.44
N GLY A 337 -27.88 -11.12 6.11
CA GLY A 337 -28.88 -10.32 5.39
C GLY A 337 -28.68 -8.81 5.54
N LEU A 338 -27.62 -8.35 6.22
CA LEU A 338 -27.36 -6.93 6.49
C LEU A 338 -27.09 -6.14 5.20
N ASN A 339 -26.60 -6.81 4.16
CA ASN A 339 -26.33 -6.22 2.84
C ASN A 339 -27.59 -6.01 2.00
N SER A 340 -28.78 -6.34 2.53
CA SER A 340 -30.04 -6.07 1.83
C SER A 340 -30.46 -4.60 1.97
N PRO A 341 -30.97 -3.97 0.90
CA PRO A 341 -31.52 -2.61 0.98
C PRO A 341 -32.63 -2.48 2.02
N GLU A 342 -33.36 -3.56 2.31
CA GLU A 342 -34.46 -3.59 3.28
C GLU A 342 -34.00 -3.41 4.72
N ASN A 343 -32.84 -3.98 5.08
CA ASN A 343 -32.25 -3.85 6.42
C ASN A 343 -31.44 -2.55 6.55
N TRP A 344 -30.83 -2.09 5.47
CA TRP A 344 -29.96 -0.91 5.48
C TRP A 344 -30.72 0.42 5.42
N TYR A 345 -31.83 0.47 4.69
CA TYR A 345 -32.58 1.71 4.50
C TYR A 345 -33.09 2.35 5.81
N PRO A 346 -33.68 1.62 6.77
CA PRO A 346 -34.14 2.22 8.03
C PRO A 346 -33.00 2.84 8.83
N LEU A 347 -31.84 2.19 8.87
CA LEU A 347 -30.64 2.70 9.55
C LEU A 347 -30.15 3.99 8.90
N LEU A 348 -30.03 4.03 7.56
CA LEU A 348 -29.64 5.24 6.85
C LEU A 348 -30.59 6.40 7.09
N LYS A 349 -31.90 6.12 7.02
CA LYS A 349 -32.93 7.12 7.26
C LYS A 349 -32.78 7.73 8.65
N GLN A 350 -32.72 6.89 9.69
CA GLN A 350 -32.53 7.34 11.06
C GLN A 350 -31.20 8.11 11.23
N ALA A 351 -30.09 7.58 10.70
CA ALA A 351 -28.79 8.19 10.86
C ALA A 351 -28.70 9.57 10.19
N LEU A 352 -29.12 9.67 8.93
CA LEU A 352 -28.98 10.90 8.13
C LEU A 352 -30.06 11.93 8.42
N GLU A 353 -31.30 11.52 8.71
CA GLU A 353 -32.42 12.45 8.89
C GLU A 353 -32.67 12.82 10.36
N GLU A 354 -32.33 11.94 11.31
CA GLU A 354 -32.64 12.16 12.73
C GLU A 354 -31.39 12.34 13.61
N ALA A 355 -30.29 11.64 13.31
CA ALA A 355 -29.10 11.60 14.15
C ALA A 355 -27.94 12.51 13.68
N GLY A 356 -28.14 13.29 12.62
CA GLY A 356 -27.14 14.24 12.13
C GLY A 356 -25.92 13.60 11.46
N ALA A 357 -25.99 12.32 11.07
CA ALA A 357 -24.90 11.66 10.37
C ALA A 357 -24.68 12.25 8.96
N LEU A 358 -23.52 11.95 8.38
CA LEU A 358 -23.12 12.41 7.07
C LEU A 358 -23.10 11.25 6.07
N PHE A 359 -23.57 11.53 4.86
CA PHE A 359 -23.25 10.73 3.68
C PHE A 359 -22.28 11.50 2.81
N VAL A 360 -21.15 10.89 2.47
CA VAL A 360 -20.14 11.44 1.55
C VAL A 360 -19.60 10.31 0.69
N LYS A 361 -19.74 10.43 -0.63
CA LYS A 361 -19.17 9.50 -1.61
C LYS A 361 -18.45 10.28 -2.70
N SER A 362 -17.18 9.97 -2.89
CA SER A 362 -16.36 10.47 -3.99
C SER A 362 -16.03 9.37 -5.00
N ASN A 363 -15.61 9.77 -6.20
CA ASN A 363 -15.18 8.83 -7.24
C ASN A 363 -13.70 8.44 -7.13
N LEU A 364 -12.99 8.88 -6.09
CA LEU A 364 -11.55 8.73 -5.97
C LEU A 364 -11.07 7.28 -6.07
N ASN A 365 -11.87 6.32 -5.59
CA ASN A 365 -11.54 4.90 -5.65
C ASN A 365 -11.45 4.36 -7.08
N ALA A 366 -12.22 4.91 -8.03
CA ALA A 366 -12.16 4.49 -9.43
C ALA A 366 -10.81 4.84 -10.09
N TYR A 367 -10.05 5.75 -9.48
CA TYR A 367 -8.76 6.25 -9.96
C TYR A 367 -7.55 5.64 -9.23
N LEU A 368 -7.75 4.57 -8.45
CA LEU A 368 -6.66 3.88 -7.74
C LEU A 368 -5.55 3.38 -8.67
N MET A 369 -5.91 2.97 -9.89
CA MET A 369 -4.99 2.32 -10.85
C MET A 369 -4.64 3.20 -12.05
N GLY A 370 -5.11 4.45 -12.09
CA GLY A 370 -4.87 5.35 -13.22
C GLY A 370 -5.45 6.75 -13.02
N SER A 371 -4.94 7.72 -13.76
CA SER A 371 -5.41 9.12 -13.71
C SER A 371 -6.71 9.36 -14.48
N GLN A 372 -7.12 8.39 -15.30
CA GLN A 372 -8.29 8.45 -16.18
C GLN A 372 -8.94 7.08 -16.27
N LEU A 373 -10.27 7.08 -16.45
CA LEU A 373 -11.04 5.89 -16.79
C LEU A 373 -10.89 5.56 -18.28
N GLU A 374 -11.32 4.36 -18.68
CA GLU A 374 -11.22 3.89 -20.08
C GLU A 374 -11.95 4.80 -21.08
N ASP A 375 -12.99 5.50 -20.63
CA ASP A 375 -13.75 6.46 -21.43
C ASP A 375 -13.09 7.86 -21.52
N GLY A 376 -11.91 8.03 -20.89
CA GLY A 376 -11.17 9.29 -20.86
C GLY A 376 -11.54 10.23 -19.71
N THR A 377 -12.53 9.88 -18.88
CA THR A 377 -12.94 10.71 -17.73
C THR A 377 -11.83 10.78 -16.69
N SER A 378 -11.39 11.99 -16.33
CA SER A 378 -10.45 12.24 -15.22
C SER A 378 -11.17 12.67 -13.95
N LEU A 379 -10.46 12.65 -12.81
CA LEU A 379 -10.97 13.20 -11.55
C LEU A 379 -11.33 14.69 -11.63
N ASP A 380 -10.74 15.44 -12.57
CA ASP A 380 -11.03 16.86 -12.79
C ASP A 380 -12.19 17.11 -13.77
N SER A 381 -12.70 16.05 -14.41
CA SER A 381 -13.77 16.17 -15.41
C SER A 381 -15.12 16.40 -14.75
N TYR A 382 -15.92 17.36 -15.23
CA TYR A 382 -17.29 17.60 -14.75
C TYR A 382 -18.26 16.52 -15.25
N HIS A 383 -18.16 15.34 -14.65
CA HIS A 383 -18.89 14.12 -15.04
C HIS A 383 -19.27 13.33 -13.79
N PRO A 384 -20.41 12.60 -13.74
CA PRO A 384 -20.82 11.83 -12.56
C PRO A 384 -19.77 10.86 -11.99
N ALA A 385 -18.84 10.39 -12.82
CA ALA A 385 -17.72 9.53 -12.44
C ALA A 385 -16.38 10.29 -12.21
N GLY A 386 -16.34 11.61 -12.44
CA GLY A 386 -15.18 12.48 -12.29
C GLY A 386 -15.27 13.39 -11.05
N ASN A 387 -15.18 14.71 -11.24
CA ASN A 387 -15.16 15.77 -10.22
C ASN A 387 -16.55 15.98 -9.59
N THR A 388 -17.04 14.94 -8.91
CA THR A 388 -18.35 14.88 -8.27
C THR A 388 -18.22 14.40 -6.84
N LEU A 389 -18.98 15.02 -5.94
CA LEU A 389 -19.17 14.52 -4.59
C LEU A 389 -20.67 14.31 -4.34
N TYR A 390 -21.04 13.10 -3.95
CA TYR A 390 -22.41 12.79 -3.55
C TYR A 390 -22.52 12.95 -2.03
N VAL A 391 -23.47 13.76 -1.57
CA VAL A 391 -23.53 14.20 -0.18
C VAL A 391 -24.94 14.20 0.40
N SER A 392 -25.06 14.07 1.73
CA SER A 392 -26.31 14.38 2.45
C SER A 392 -26.46 15.88 2.71
N PRO A 393 -27.67 16.41 2.95
CA PRO A 393 -27.88 17.80 3.36
C PRO A 393 -27.04 18.22 4.58
N ASN A 394 -26.84 17.33 5.56
CA ASN A 394 -26.02 17.59 6.74
C ASN A 394 -24.57 17.95 6.40
N TYR A 395 -24.02 17.45 5.28
CA TYR A 395 -22.67 17.79 4.83
C TYR A 395 -22.56 19.27 4.52
N LEU A 396 -23.58 19.85 3.87
CA LEU A 396 -23.57 21.25 3.48
C LEU A 396 -23.55 22.16 4.71
N GLN A 397 -24.24 21.76 5.76
CA GLN A 397 -24.28 22.49 7.03
C GLN A 397 -22.97 22.34 7.81
N ILE A 398 -22.45 21.12 7.92
CA ILE A 398 -21.25 20.82 8.72
C ILE A 398 -19.98 21.40 8.07
N GLN A 399 -19.88 21.31 6.74
CA GLN A 399 -18.74 21.89 6.00
C GLN A 399 -18.91 23.37 5.67
N ASP A 400 -19.99 24.02 6.15
CA ASP A 400 -20.30 25.44 5.88
C ASP A 400 -20.17 25.77 4.39
N VAL A 401 -20.84 24.97 3.55
CA VAL A 401 -20.72 25.09 2.09
C VAL A 401 -21.36 26.39 1.62
N ASP A 402 -20.55 27.27 1.04
CA ASP A 402 -20.96 28.61 0.66
C ASP A 402 -21.76 28.59 -0.66
N LEU A 403 -23.07 28.76 -0.54
CA LEU A 403 -23.99 28.77 -1.67
C LEU A 403 -24.02 30.16 -2.29
N SER A 404 -24.16 30.22 -3.62
CA SER A 404 -24.43 31.48 -4.31
C SER A 404 -25.86 31.99 -4.09
N ASP A 405 -26.78 31.07 -3.80
CA ASP A 405 -28.20 31.36 -3.54
C ASP A 405 -28.52 31.16 -2.04
N GLU A 406 -29.37 32.01 -1.47
CA GLU A 406 -29.61 32.07 -0.01
C GLU A 406 -30.35 30.87 0.60
N ALA A 407 -30.98 30.00 -0.21
CA ALA A 407 -31.76 28.86 0.32
C ALA A 407 -31.66 27.60 -0.54
N LEU A 408 -31.34 26.47 0.09
CA LEU A 408 -31.49 25.14 -0.50
C LEU A 408 -32.97 24.75 -0.53
N PRO A 409 -33.49 24.27 -1.68
CA PRO A 409 -34.84 23.72 -1.72
C PRO A 409 -34.92 22.45 -0.86
N SER A 410 -36.02 22.30 -0.10
CA SER A 410 -36.33 21.01 0.53
C SER A 410 -36.55 19.94 -0.54
N LEU A 411 -35.89 18.80 -0.40
CA LEU A 411 -35.98 17.67 -1.34
C LEU A 411 -37.25 16.87 -1.06
N GLN A 412 -38.09 16.70 -2.08
CA GLN A 412 -39.24 15.79 -2.02
C GLN A 412 -38.87 14.39 -2.52
N GLU A 413 -39.79 13.44 -2.33
CA GLU A 413 -39.65 12.10 -2.90
C GLU A 413 -39.47 12.18 -4.43
N GLY A 414 -38.45 11.49 -4.97
CA GLY A 414 -38.12 11.52 -6.38
C GLY A 414 -37.32 12.75 -6.83
N GLU A 415 -36.71 13.51 -5.90
CA GLU A 415 -35.89 14.66 -6.22
C GLU A 415 -34.44 14.54 -5.73
N PHE A 416 -33.51 15.21 -6.43
CA PHE A 416 -32.15 15.48 -5.93
C PHE A 416 -31.76 16.92 -6.22
N GLN A 417 -30.78 17.43 -5.48
CA GLN A 417 -30.23 18.76 -5.72
C GLN A 417 -28.86 18.62 -6.37
N LEU A 418 -28.65 19.36 -7.45
CA LEU A 418 -27.39 19.48 -8.17
C LEU A 418 -26.82 20.87 -7.88
N LEU A 419 -25.70 20.93 -7.15
CA LEU A 419 -24.99 22.17 -6.88
C LEU A 419 -23.82 22.29 -7.85
N LEU A 420 -23.91 23.26 -8.76
CA LEU A 420 -22.93 23.50 -9.80
C LEU A 420 -22.01 24.66 -9.39
N PRO A 421 -20.68 24.57 -9.61
CA PRO A 421 -19.80 25.73 -9.58
C PRO A 421 -20.35 26.85 -10.49
N GLU A 422 -20.27 28.11 -10.05
CA GLU A 422 -20.83 29.25 -10.79
C GLU A 422 -20.37 29.35 -12.25
N LYS A 423 -19.11 29.03 -12.53
CA LYS A 423 -18.58 28.98 -13.91
C LYS A 423 -19.34 28.02 -14.84
N LEU A 424 -20.06 27.02 -14.31
CA LEU A 424 -20.86 26.06 -15.09
C LEU A 424 -22.31 26.52 -15.31
N ARG A 425 -22.71 27.67 -14.78
CA ARG A 425 -24.06 28.22 -14.93
C ARG A 425 -24.58 28.25 -16.38
N PRO A 426 -23.76 28.61 -17.40
CA PRO A 426 -24.22 28.62 -18.79
C PRO A 426 -24.63 27.25 -19.35
N GLU A 427 -24.14 26.16 -18.75
CA GLU A 427 -24.33 24.77 -19.21
C GLU A 427 -25.20 23.96 -18.23
N SER A 428 -25.95 24.64 -17.36
CA SER A 428 -26.71 24.00 -16.28
C SER A 428 -27.65 22.90 -16.76
N ASP A 429 -28.36 23.12 -17.87
CA ASP A 429 -29.29 22.12 -18.43
C ASP A 429 -28.57 20.86 -18.93
N THR A 430 -27.38 21.03 -19.51
CA THR A 430 -26.53 19.93 -19.99
C THR A 430 -26.09 19.05 -18.82
N TYR A 431 -25.56 19.67 -17.75
CA TYR A 431 -25.15 18.93 -16.57
C TYR A 431 -26.35 18.33 -15.83
N LEU A 432 -27.45 19.06 -15.71
CA LEU A 432 -28.68 18.54 -15.11
C LEU A 432 -29.14 17.26 -15.81
N HIS A 433 -29.20 17.26 -17.15
CA HIS A 433 -29.59 16.09 -17.92
C HIS A 433 -28.62 14.92 -17.72
N LEU A 434 -27.30 15.18 -17.81
CA LEU A 434 -26.27 14.15 -17.62
C LEU A 434 -26.36 13.45 -16.26
N TYR A 435 -26.52 14.23 -15.18
CA TYR A 435 -26.61 13.70 -13.83
C TYR A 435 -27.95 13.02 -13.56
N GLN A 436 -29.04 13.56 -14.09
CA GLN A 436 -30.35 12.95 -13.98
C GLN A 436 -30.40 11.59 -14.69
N ASP A 437 -29.81 11.46 -15.88
CA ASP A 437 -29.69 10.18 -16.59
C ASP A 437 -28.84 9.17 -15.81
N TYR A 438 -27.75 9.63 -15.20
CA TYR A 438 -26.91 8.79 -14.36
C TYR A 438 -27.66 8.27 -13.13
N ILE A 439 -28.29 9.15 -12.36
CA ILE A 439 -29.03 8.75 -11.14
C ILE A 439 -30.19 7.82 -11.48
N ASN A 440 -30.96 8.12 -12.54
CA ASN A 440 -32.07 7.25 -12.95
C ASN A 440 -31.60 5.85 -13.38
N ARG A 441 -30.40 5.71 -13.97
CA ARG A 441 -29.80 4.39 -14.26
C ARG A 441 -29.41 3.64 -12.98
N MET A 442 -28.92 4.34 -11.97
CA MET A 442 -28.47 3.74 -10.72
C MET A 442 -29.63 3.32 -9.79
N VAL A 443 -30.76 4.02 -9.86
CA VAL A 443 -31.93 3.79 -9.01
C VAL A 443 -32.90 2.77 -9.63
N ARG A 444 -32.88 2.57 -10.95
CA ARG A 444 -33.72 1.58 -11.65
C ARG A 444 -33.18 0.16 -11.45
N PRO A 445 -33.89 -0.75 -10.77
CA PRO A 445 -33.56 -2.17 -10.82
C PRO A 445 -33.79 -2.69 -12.26
N ALA A 446 -32.94 -3.57 -12.75
CA ALA A 446 -33.02 -4.13 -14.11
C ALA A 446 -34.38 -4.79 -14.45
N ASN A 447 -35.20 -5.11 -13.44
CA ASN A 447 -36.46 -5.84 -13.58
C ASN A 447 -37.73 -5.06 -13.18
N GLN A 448 -37.68 -3.74 -12.97
CA GLN A 448 -38.89 -2.95 -12.66
C GLN A 448 -39.13 -1.83 -13.68
N VAL A 449 -40.27 -1.91 -14.37
CA VAL A 449 -40.72 -0.98 -15.43
C VAL A 449 -41.23 0.36 -14.85
N SER A 450 -41.43 0.45 -13.53
CA SER A 450 -42.20 1.53 -12.90
C SER A 450 -41.56 2.08 -11.62
N SER A 451 -40.27 2.43 -11.64
CA SER A 451 -39.68 3.33 -10.64
C SER A 451 -39.86 4.78 -11.11
N ALA A 452 -40.42 5.65 -10.27
CA ALA A 452 -40.60 7.07 -10.56
C ALA A 452 -39.29 7.71 -11.05
N THR A 453 -39.37 8.51 -12.12
CA THR A 453 -38.20 9.23 -12.65
C THR A 453 -37.75 10.27 -11.64
N ILE A 454 -36.51 10.14 -11.17
CA ILE A 454 -35.90 11.12 -10.30
C ILE A 454 -35.61 12.39 -11.09
N LYS A 455 -35.98 13.55 -10.54
CA LYS A 455 -35.76 14.88 -11.13
C LYS A 455 -34.73 15.68 -10.34
N GLY A 456 -33.85 16.38 -11.04
CA GLY A 456 -32.87 17.26 -10.40
C GLY A 456 -33.36 18.70 -10.29
N LYS A 457 -33.00 19.36 -9.20
CA LYS A 457 -33.08 20.82 -9.02
C LYS A 457 -31.66 21.38 -9.04
N VAL A 458 -31.44 22.52 -9.72
CA VAL A 458 -30.11 23.15 -9.82
C VAL A 458 -30.02 24.32 -8.85
N ALA A 459 -28.87 24.44 -8.18
CA ALA A 459 -28.45 25.63 -7.47
C ALA A 459 -26.93 25.79 -7.63
N TYR A 460 -26.36 26.88 -7.14
CA TYR A 460 -24.97 27.23 -7.45
C TYR A 460 -24.07 27.34 -6.22
N LEU A 461 -22.82 26.96 -6.42
CA LEU A 461 -21.70 27.10 -5.47
C LEU A 461 -20.81 28.24 -5.95
N LYS A 462 -20.27 29.03 -5.02
CA LYS A 462 -19.23 30.00 -5.39
C LYS A 462 -18.00 29.26 -5.91
N ASP A 463 -17.36 29.85 -6.91
CA ASP A 463 -16.12 29.32 -7.46
C ASP A 463 -14.93 29.45 -6.48
N GLY A 464 -13.96 28.57 -6.64
CA GLY A 464 -12.74 28.49 -5.81
C GLY A 464 -12.89 27.62 -4.56
N GLN A 465 -14.02 26.96 -4.35
CA GLN A 465 -14.26 26.15 -3.16
C GLN A 465 -13.51 24.83 -3.17
N LYS A 466 -13.00 24.46 -1.99
CA LYS A 466 -12.44 23.15 -1.71
C LYS A 466 -13.42 22.38 -0.85
N GLN A 467 -13.76 21.16 -1.27
CA GLN A 467 -14.74 20.32 -0.61
C GLN A 467 -14.03 19.10 -0.01
N PHE A 468 -14.15 18.92 1.30
CA PHE A 468 -13.50 17.84 2.01
C PHE A 468 -14.21 16.52 1.72
N ILE A 469 -13.44 15.50 1.32
CA ILE A 469 -14.04 14.23 0.85
C ILE A 469 -13.99 13.10 1.88
N TYR A 470 -13.56 13.37 3.11
CA TYR A 470 -13.46 12.37 4.18
C TYR A 470 -12.67 11.12 3.79
N ASN A 471 -11.60 11.31 3.00
CA ASN A 471 -10.76 10.22 2.54
C ASN A 471 -9.88 9.68 3.67
N HIS A 472 -10.14 8.43 4.05
CA HIS A 472 -9.40 7.68 5.05
C HIS A 472 -8.75 6.41 4.48
N ARG A 473 -8.80 6.18 3.15
CA ARG A 473 -8.22 5.01 2.51
C ARG A 473 -6.72 5.22 2.25
N SER A 474 -5.92 4.20 2.55
CA SER A 474 -4.47 4.18 2.25
C SER A 474 -4.21 4.10 0.75
N GLY A 475 -3.26 4.88 0.23
CA GLY A 475 -2.85 4.85 -1.18
C GLY A 475 -3.45 5.96 -2.05
N GLN A 476 -4.39 6.75 -1.51
CA GLN A 476 -4.88 7.98 -2.12
C GLN A 476 -4.51 9.18 -1.26
N HIS A 477 -3.97 10.21 -1.90
CA HIS A 477 -3.45 11.39 -1.20
C HIS A 477 -4.39 12.60 -1.28
N VAL A 478 -5.41 12.54 -2.14
CA VAL A 478 -6.38 13.63 -2.30
C VAL A 478 -7.28 13.68 -1.06
N GLN A 479 -7.35 14.85 -0.43
CA GLN A 479 -8.23 15.11 0.72
C GLN A 479 -9.35 16.11 0.39
N TYR A 480 -9.17 16.88 -0.70
CA TYR A 480 -10.13 17.87 -1.15
C TYR A 480 -10.35 17.79 -2.66
N LEU A 481 -11.59 17.99 -3.10
CA LEU A 481 -11.90 18.30 -4.49
C LEU A 481 -12.02 19.81 -4.68
N ILE A 482 -11.50 20.32 -5.79
CA ILE A 482 -11.57 21.75 -6.12
C ILE A 482 -12.73 21.97 -7.09
N ASN A 483 -13.66 22.83 -6.71
CA ASN A 483 -14.87 23.13 -7.47
C ASN A 483 -15.60 21.88 -7.97
N PRO A 484 -15.88 20.86 -7.13
CA PRO A 484 -16.66 19.71 -7.59
C PRO A 484 -18.11 20.11 -7.84
N ILE A 485 -18.81 19.29 -8.61
CA ILE A 485 -20.27 19.28 -8.61
C ILE A 485 -20.74 18.50 -7.38
N LEU A 486 -21.61 19.09 -6.56
CA LEU A 486 -22.21 18.38 -5.42
C LEU A 486 -23.58 17.83 -5.82
N VAL A 487 -23.80 16.54 -5.55
CA VAL A 487 -25.08 15.87 -5.75
C VAL A 487 -25.65 15.58 -4.37
N VAL A 488 -26.65 16.37 -3.96
CA VAL A 488 -27.25 16.26 -2.64
C VAL A 488 -28.43 15.30 -2.69
N LEU A 489 -28.40 14.30 -1.81
CA LEU A 489 -29.31 13.17 -1.82
C LEU A 489 -29.83 12.93 -0.39
N THR A 490 -31.05 12.39 -0.27
CA THR A 490 -31.59 11.90 1.02
C THR A 490 -32.16 10.48 0.84
N PRO A 491 -32.16 9.65 1.91
CA PRO A 491 -32.85 8.36 1.88
C PRO A 491 -34.32 8.51 1.46
N SER A 492 -35.03 9.50 2.00
CA SER A 492 -36.43 9.75 1.63
C SER A 492 -36.63 10.18 0.18
N SER A 493 -35.65 10.84 -0.45
CA SER A 493 -35.78 11.27 -1.85
C SER A 493 -35.46 10.17 -2.88
N LEU A 494 -34.62 9.19 -2.51
CA LEU A 494 -34.24 8.05 -3.37
C LEU A 494 -35.06 6.77 -3.11
N GLY A 495 -35.81 6.70 -2.00
CA GLY A 495 -36.50 5.49 -1.57
C GLY A 495 -35.54 4.38 -1.14
N LYS A 496 -36.00 3.12 -1.17
CA LYS A 496 -35.21 1.93 -0.73
C LYS A 496 -34.02 1.57 -1.64
N THR A 497 -33.49 2.49 -2.42
CA THR A 497 -32.51 2.19 -3.49
C THR A 497 -31.05 2.36 -3.05
N SER A 498 -30.16 1.69 -3.81
CA SER A 498 -28.81 1.27 -3.38
C SER A 498 -27.72 2.35 -3.35
N MET A 499 -27.97 3.59 -3.80
CA MET A 499 -26.87 4.56 -4.02
C MET A 499 -26.17 5.04 -2.73
N MET A 500 -26.84 4.93 -1.58
CA MET A 500 -26.30 5.31 -0.26
C MET A 500 -25.81 4.12 0.59
N ALA A 501 -25.87 2.91 0.04
CA ALA A 501 -25.28 1.75 0.72
C ALA A 501 -23.74 1.85 0.72
N PRO A 502 -23.05 1.37 1.77
CA PRO A 502 -21.60 1.32 1.79
C PRO A 502 -21.08 0.49 0.59
N PRO A 503 -19.89 0.82 0.06
CA PRO A 503 -19.28 0.08 -1.04
C PRO A 503 -19.02 -1.36 -0.61
N SER A 504 -19.32 -2.33 -1.48
CA SER A 504 -19.15 -3.74 -1.17
C SER A 504 -17.69 -4.05 -0.80
N PRO A 505 -17.41 -5.14 -0.07
CA PRO A 505 -16.04 -5.50 0.30
C PRO A 505 -15.10 -5.73 -0.89
N THR A 506 -15.64 -5.87 -2.10
CA THR A 506 -14.89 -6.08 -3.35
C THR A 506 -14.56 -4.78 -4.10
N GLU A 507 -15.02 -3.61 -3.62
CA GLU A 507 -14.76 -2.24 -4.13
C GLU A 507 -13.88 -1.38 -3.19
#